data_AF-A0A819B1L6-F1
#
_entry.id   AF-A0A819B1L6-F1
#
_cell.length_a   1.000
_cell.length_b   1.000
_cell.length_c   1.000
_cell.angle_alpha   90.00
_cell.angle_beta   90.00
_cell.angle_gamma   90.00
#
_symmetry.space_group_name_H-M   'P 1'
#
loop_
_entity.id
_entity.type
_entity.pdbx_description
1 polymer ?
#
loop_
_entity_poly.entity_id
_entity_poly.type
_entity_poly.pdbx_seq_one_letter_code
_entity_poly.pdbx_strand_id
1 'polypeptide(L)'
;MCDSGVKFVDDYTMIYSGVHSDNKTRRAHDVAICLDPIATKVWKDSGSEWEAVSERIIKIRLKCTPVDITVLSVYSPVNSSAKQMANDADKFYSDLQDNINNVSTNDMHIIMGDLNARMGGNQQQLSSTNSVEPFIADVEYENGARLVDL
;
A
#
# COMPACT_ATOMS: atom_id res chain seq x y z
N MET A 1 -11.43 15.00 0.64
CA MET A 1 -11.73 14.02 -0.41
C MET A 1 -10.53 14.00 -1.35
N CYS A 2 -10.06 12.83 -1.75
CA CYS A 2 -8.92 12.65 -2.65
C CYS A 2 -9.35 12.86 -4.12
N ASP A 3 -8.46 13.31 -5.00
CA ASP A 3 -8.65 13.22 -6.46
C ASP A 3 -8.17 11.83 -6.89
N SER A 4 -9.13 10.92 -7.09
CA SER A 4 -8.89 9.51 -7.34
C SER A 4 -9.77 9.05 -8.50
N GLY A 5 -9.29 8.11 -9.28
CA GLY A 5 -10.05 7.66 -10.44
C GLY A 5 -9.39 6.58 -11.26
N VAL A 6 -10.06 6.26 -12.37
CA VAL A 6 -9.60 5.32 -13.38
C VAL A 6 -9.41 6.07 -14.69
N LYS A 7 -8.25 5.91 -15.31
CA LYS A 7 -7.92 6.52 -16.59
C LYS A 7 -7.38 5.45 -17.54
N PHE A 8 -7.86 5.47 -18.77
CA PHE A 8 -7.32 4.66 -19.85
C PHE A 8 -6.21 5.45 -20.55
N VAL A 9 -5.02 4.86 -20.63
CA VAL A 9 -3.85 5.45 -21.28
C VAL A 9 -3.33 4.40 -22.26
N ASP A 10 -3.57 4.64 -23.55
CA ASP A 10 -3.38 3.65 -24.61
C ASP A 10 -4.09 2.33 -24.26
N ASP A 11 -3.36 1.22 -24.22
CA ASP A 11 -3.86 -0.11 -23.87
C ASP A 11 -3.84 -0.41 -22.36
N TYR A 12 -3.41 0.54 -21.54
CA TYR A 12 -3.31 0.38 -20.10
C TYR A 12 -4.48 1.01 -19.35
N THR A 13 -4.87 0.39 -18.25
CA THR A 13 -5.80 0.95 -17.28
C THR A 13 -5.03 1.42 -16.05
N MET A 14 -5.01 2.73 -15.82
CA MET A 14 -4.40 3.33 -14.65
C MET A 14 -5.46 3.64 -13.60
N ILE A 15 -5.31 3.09 -12.40
CA ILE A 15 -6.18 3.32 -11.24
C ILE A 15 -5.33 4.08 -10.21
N TYR A 16 -5.77 5.27 -9.79
CA TYR A 16 -4.95 6.16 -8.97
C TYR A 16 -5.74 6.79 -7.83
N SER A 17 -5.02 7.14 -6.78
CA SER A 17 -5.54 7.88 -5.64
C SER A 17 -4.56 8.96 -5.25
N GLY A 18 -5.04 10.20 -5.07
CA GLY A 18 -4.18 11.34 -4.79
C GLY A 18 -4.88 12.50 -4.10
N VAL A 19 -4.14 13.55 -3.75
CA VAL A 19 -4.71 14.71 -3.06
C VAL A 19 -5.57 15.54 -4.02
N HIS A 20 -6.70 16.07 -3.53
CA HIS A 20 -7.51 16.99 -4.33
C HIS A 20 -6.68 18.16 -4.85
N SER A 21 -6.95 18.58 -6.09
CA SER A 21 -6.24 19.66 -6.78
C SER A 21 -6.13 20.95 -5.95
N ASP A 22 -7.18 21.30 -5.21
CA ASP A 22 -7.22 22.49 -4.32
C ASP A 22 -6.31 22.39 -3.09
N ASN A 23 -5.92 21.18 -2.69
CA ASN A 23 -5.09 20.90 -1.52
C ASN A 23 -3.69 20.38 -1.90
N LYS A 24 -3.28 20.51 -3.18
CA LYS A 24 -1.95 20.09 -3.63
C LYS A 24 -0.86 20.90 -2.93
N THR A 25 -0.31 20.33 -1.88
CA THR A 25 0.94 20.80 -1.28
C THR A 25 2.13 20.25 -2.08
N ARG A 26 3.32 20.82 -1.90
CA ARG A 26 4.57 20.31 -2.50
C ARG A 26 4.97 18.90 -1.99
N ARG A 27 4.23 18.31 -1.05
CA ARG A 27 4.55 17.00 -0.49
C ARG A 27 4.19 15.91 -1.52
N ALA A 28 5.03 14.89 -1.62
CA ALA A 28 4.77 13.71 -2.43
C ALA A 28 3.63 12.90 -1.79
N HIS A 29 2.45 13.07 -2.34
CA HIS A 29 1.30 12.23 -2.12
C HIS A 29 0.97 11.60 -3.48
N ASP A 30 0.10 10.61 -3.49
CA ASP A 30 -0.42 9.91 -4.66
C ASP A 30 0.20 8.51 -4.88
N VAL A 31 -0.69 7.57 -5.22
CA VAL A 31 -0.38 6.18 -5.58
C VAL A 31 -1.16 5.81 -6.83
N ALA A 32 -0.60 4.93 -7.65
CA ALA A 32 -1.26 4.44 -8.85
C ALA A 32 -0.86 2.99 -9.15
N ILE A 33 -1.82 2.26 -9.72
CA ILE A 33 -1.61 0.92 -10.28
C ILE A 33 -1.91 1.00 -11.78
N CYS A 34 -0.95 0.59 -12.61
CA CYS A 34 -1.12 0.46 -14.05
C CYS A 34 -1.32 -1.01 -14.41
N LEU A 35 -2.46 -1.31 -15.00
CA LEU A 35 -2.83 -2.64 -15.46
C LEU A 35 -2.62 -2.71 -16.97
N ASP A 36 -1.91 -3.73 -17.44
CA ASP A 36 -1.86 -4.07 -18.86
C ASP A 36 -3.23 -4.63 -19.34
N PRO A 37 -3.40 -4.95 -20.63
CA PRO A 37 -4.67 -5.49 -21.14
C PRO A 37 -5.13 -6.78 -20.44
N ILE A 38 -4.21 -7.65 -20.05
CA ILE A 38 -4.52 -8.94 -19.41
C ILE A 38 -5.02 -8.68 -17.98
N ALA A 39 -4.28 -7.88 -17.21
CA ALA A 39 -4.64 -7.48 -15.86
C ALA A 39 -5.94 -6.65 -15.84
N THR A 40 -6.16 -5.80 -16.86
CA THR A 40 -7.41 -5.04 -17.04
C THR A 40 -8.61 -5.97 -17.19
N LYS A 41 -8.46 -7.09 -17.92
CA LYS A 41 -9.54 -8.05 -18.09
C LYS A 41 -9.95 -8.70 -16.77
N VAL A 42 -8.97 -9.23 -16.01
CA VAL A 42 -9.26 -9.88 -14.71
C VAL A 42 -9.74 -8.90 -13.64
N TRP A 43 -9.35 -7.63 -13.74
CA TRP A 43 -9.92 -6.56 -12.92
C TRP A 43 -11.37 -6.24 -13.31
N LYS A 44 -11.71 -6.21 -14.61
CA LYS A 44 -13.11 -6.07 -15.03
C LYS A 44 -13.97 -7.26 -14.59
N ASP A 45 -13.42 -8.46 -14.68
CA ASP A 45 -14.08 -9.71 -14.24
C ASP A 45 -14.29 -9.75 -12.71
N SER A 46 -13.56 -8.97 -11.92
CA SER A 46 -13.82 -8.78 -10.49
C SER A 46 -14.97 -7.80 -10.20
N GLY A 47 -15.56 -7.20 -11.24
CA GLY A 47 -16.52 -6.10 -11.08
C GLY A 47 -15.87 -4.72 -11.14
N SER A 48 -14.62 -4.62 -11.61
CA SER A 48 -13.84 -3.38 -11.58
C SER A 48 -13.68 -2.82 -10.17
N GLU A 49 -13.52 -3.71 -9.18
CA GLU A 49 -13.42 -3.35 -7.77
C GLU A 49 -12.12 -2.57 -7.50
N TRP A 50 -12.28 -1.35 -6.97
CA TRP A 50 -11.18 -0.52 -6.46
C TRP A 50 -11.66 0.41 -5.36
N GLU A 51 -10.75 0.81 -4.48
CA GLU A 51 -11.00 1.72 -3.38
C GLU A 51 -9.81 2.65 -3.17
N ALA A 52 -10.06 3.96 -3.18
CA ALA A 52 -9.13 4.98 -2.73
C ALA A 52 -9.25 5.14 -1.21
N VAL A 53 -8.48 4.36 -0.46
CA VAL A 53 -8.45 4.39 1.01
C VAL A 53 -7.94 5.74 1.52
N SER A 54 -6.85 6.23 0.92
CA SER A 54 -6.27 7.55 1.18
C SER A 54 -5.50 8.03 -0.04
N GLU A 55 -4.90 9.22 0.01
CA GLU A 55 -3.96 9.68 -1.02
C GLU A 55 -2.65 8.86 -1.06
N ARG A 56 -2.47 7.93 -0.12
CA ARG A 56 -1.27 7.08 0.03
C ARG A 56 -1.55 5.59 -0.08
N ILE A 57 -2.82 5.19 -0.17
CA ILE A 57 -3.23 3.79 -0.22
C ILE A 57 -4.36 3.65 -1.23
N ILE A 58 -4.15 2.78 -2.22
CA ILE A 58 -5.19 2.34 -3.14
C ILE A 58 -5.26 0.83 -3.15
N LYS A 59 -6.48 0.30 -3.16
CA LYS A 59 -6.78 -1.13 -3.15
C LYS A 59 -7.53 -1.51 -4.41
N ILE A 60 -7.17 -2.62 -5.03
CA ILE A 60 -7.90 -3.22 -6.15
C ILE A 60 -8.07 -4.72 -5.93
N ARG A 61 -9.08 -5.31 -6.56
CA ARG A 61 -9.25 -6.76 -6.57
C ARG A 61 -9.20 -7.30 -7.99
N LEU A 62 -8.48 -8.40 -8.19
CA LEU A 62 -8.33 -9.09 -9.46
C LEU A 62 -8.98 -10.48 -9.36
N LYS A 63 -9.86 -10.80 -10.31
CA LYS A 63 -10.51 -12.10 -10.40
C LYS A 63 -9.57 -13.09 -11.07
N CYS A 64 -8.91 -13.92 -10.26
CA CYS A 64 -7.88 -14.85 -10.72
C CYS A 64 -8.26 -16.29 -10.39
N THR A 65 -7.61 -17.24 -11.05
CA THR A 65 -7.78 -18.69 -10.79
C THR A 65 -6.39 -19.28 -10.49
N PRO A 66 -6.22 -20.06 -9.41
CA PRO A 66 -7.26 -20.63 -8.54
C PRO A 66 -7.77 -19.71 -7.42
N VAL A 67 -7.11 -18.57 -7.19
CA VAL A 67 -7.37 -17.68 -6.05
C VAL A 67 -7.47 -16.24 -6.55
N ASP A 68 -8.45 -15.48 -6.06
CA ASP A 68 -8.57 -14.03 -6.30
C ASP A 68 -7.41 -13.30 -5.63
N ILE A 69 -6.98 -12.18 -6.21
CA ILE A 69 -5.84 -11.41 -5.68
C ILE A 69 -6.32 -10.03 -5.29
N THR A 70 -6.07 -9.62 -4.05
CA THR A 70 -6.25 -8.23 -3.61
C THR A 70 -4.88 -7.55 -3.54
N VAL A 71 -4.75 -6.43 -4.24
CA VAL A 71 -3.51 -5.64 -4.30
C VAL A 71 -3.72 -4.31 -3.60
N LEU A 72 -2.85 -3.99 -2.64
CA LEU A 72 -2.74 -2.69 -2.01
C LEU A 72 -1.46 -2.03 -2.49
N SER A 73 -1.59 -0.90 -3.21
CA SER A 73 -0.45 -0.04 -3.52
C SER A 73 -0.35 1.06 -2.48
N VAL A 74 0.82 1.19 -1.86
CA VAL A 74 1.03 2.03 -0.69
C VAL A 74 2.25 2.96 -0.84
N TYR A 75 2.14 4.15 -0.26
CA TYR A 75 3.26 5.08 -0.11
C TYR A 75 3.27 5.73 1.28
N SER A 76 4.03 5.14 2.21
CA SER A 76 4.12 5.59 3.60
C SER A 76 4.79 6.97 3.72
N PRO A 77 4.35 7.83 4.65
CA PRO A 77 5.10 9.04 5.00
C PRO A 77 6.55 8.74 5.39
N VAL A 78 7.48 9.63 5.04
CA VAL A 78 8.88 9.48 5.45
C VAL A 78 9.03 9.64 6.97
N ASN A 79 9.90 8.83 7.59
CA ASN A 79 10.24 8.99 9.00
C ASN A 79 10.83 10.39 9.21
N SER A 80 10.18 11.20 10.03
CA SER A 80 10.68 12.50 10.43
C SER A 80 10.40 12.73 11.91
N SER A 81 11.28 13.47 12.57
CA SER A 81 11.11 13.88 13.97
C SER A 81 10.02 14.94 14.19
N ALA A 82 9.36 15.43 13.13
CA ALA A 82 8.28 16.38 13.25
C ALA A 82 6.98 15.68 13.69
N LYS A 83 6.39 16.15 14.80
CA LYS A 83 5.14 15.59 15.38
C LYS A 83 4.01 15.39 14.37
N GLN A 84 3.86 16.30 13.39
CA GLN A 84 2.83 16.18 12.36
C GLN A 84 3.02 14.91 11.51
N MET A 85 4.26 14.60 11.13
CA MET A 85 4.55 13.46 10.26
C MET A 85 4.47 12.13 11.02
N ALA A 86 4.72 12.14 12.33
CA ALA A 86 4.46 10.98 13.19
C ALA A 86 2.96 10.62 13.22
N ASN A 87 2.08 11.62 13.40
CA ASN A 87 0.63 11.40 13.35
C ASN A 87 0.18 10.91 11.96
N ASP A 88 0.74 11.47 10.88
CA ASP A 88 0.45 11.03 9.51
C ASP A 88 0.87 9.56 9.30
N ALA A 89 2.00 9.13 9.88
CA ALA A 89 2.46 7.75 9.83
C ALA A 89 1.55 6.82 10.64
N ASP A 90 1.22 7.15 11.89
CA ASP A 90 0.33 6.32 12.71
C ASP A 90 -1.03 6.12 12.04
N LYS A 91 -1.60 7.19 11.46
CA LYS A 91 -2.83 7.09 10.67
C LYS A 91 -2.64 6.17 9.45
N PHE A 92 -1.56 6.33 8.71
CA PHE A 92 -1.27 5.50 7.53
C PHE A 92 -1.19 4.00 7.88
N TYR A 93 -0.46 3.64 8.94
CA TYR A 93 -0.33 2.24 9.35
C TYR A 93 -1.63 1.68 9.94
N SER A 94 -2.42 2.49 10.66
CA SER A 94 -3.77 2.11 11.10
C SER A 94 -4.71 1.84 9.92
N ASP A 95 -4.78 2.76 8.95
CA ASP A 95 -5.61 2.59 7.75
C ASP A 95 -5.18 1.34 6.95
N LEU A 96 -3.87 1.09 6.87
CA LEU A 96 -3.30 -0.08 6.21
C LEU A 96 -3.70 -1.38 6.91
N GLN A 97 -3.52 -1.45 8.24
CA GLN A 97 -3.92 -2.59 9.06
C GLN A 97 -5.40 -2.92 8.91
N ASP A 98 -6.26 -1.91 9.02
CA ASP A 98 -7.70 -2.06 8.88
C ASP A 98 -8.05 -2.63 7.50
N ASN A 99 -7.36 -2.18 6.45
CA ASN A 99 -7.57 -2.69 5.11
C ASN A 99 -7.07 -4.13 4.94
N ILE A 100 -5.92 -4.49 5.50
CA ILE A 100 -5.43 -5.88 5.50
C ILE A 100 -6.44 -6.81 6.19
N ASN A 101 -6.93 -6.40 7.37
CA ASN A 101 -7.87 -7.18 8.17
C ASN A 101 -9.24 -7.36 7.49
N ASN A 102 -9.64 -6.40 6.66
CA ASN A 102 -10.92 -6.42 5.95
C ASN A 102 -10.90 -7.20 4.63
N VAL A 103 -9.73 -7.60 4.11
CA VAL A 103 -9.65 -8.41 2.90
C VAL A 103 -9.99 -9.87 3.22
N SER A 104 -10.71 -10.52 2.30
CA SER A 104 -11.06 -11.94 2.44
C SER A 104 -9.82 -12.80 2.68
N THR A 105 -9.88 -13.71 3.65
CA THR A 105 -8.80 -14.68 3.92
C THR A 105 -8.58 -15.69 2.80
N ASN A 106 -9.53 -15.78 1.86
CA ASN A 106 -9.41 -16.63 0.67
C ASN A 106 -8.67 -15.95 -0.49
N ASP A 107 -8.51 -14.63 -0.45
CA ASP A 107 -7.75 -13.89 -1.45
C ASP A 107 -6.26 -13.98 -1.14
N MET A 108 -5.42 -13.95 -2.16
CA MET A 108 -3.99 -13.66 -2.01
C MET A 108 -3.81 -12.16 -1.79
N HIS A 109 -3.14 -11.78 -0.71
CA HIS A 109 -2.91 -10.36 -0.37
C HIS A 109 -1.53 -9.94 -0.88
N ILE A 110 -1.48 -8.90 -1.70
CA ILE A 110 -0.23 -8.30 -2.17
C ILE A 110 -0.21 -6.85 -1.70
N ILE A 111 0.70 -6.54 -0.78
CA ILE A 111 1.00 -5.16 -0.39
C ILE A 111 2.28 -4.77 -1.13
N MET A 112 2.22 -3.70 -1.93
CA MET A 112 3.33 -3.24 -2.74
C MET A 112 3.48 -1.73 -2.68
N GLY A 113 4.70 -1.26 -2.89
CA GLY A 113 5.04 0.16 -2.88
C GLY A 113 6.13 0.47 -1.89
N ASP A 114 6.21 1.72 -1.44
CA ASP A 114 7.28 2.19 -0.56
C ASP A 114 6.73 2.47 0.83
N LEU A 115 7.08 1.58 1.77
CA LEU A 115 6.71 1.66 3.18
C LEU A 115 7.62 2.60 3.97
N ASN A 116 8.71 3.11 3.37
CA ASN A 116 9.72 3.92 4.06
C ASN A 116 10.19 3.29 5.38
N ALA A 117 10.18 1.96 5.44
CA ALA A 117 10.49 1.17 6.62
C ALA A 117 11.91 0.62 6.50
N ARG A 118 12.72 0.83 7.54
CA ARG A 118 13.96 0.09 7.74
C ARG A 118 13.78 -0.76 8.97
N MET A 119 13.68 -2.06 8.76
CA MET A 119 13.66 -3.04 9.84
C MET A 119 15.09 -3.21 10.35
N GLY A 120 15.29 -2.97 11.64
CA GLY A 120 16.53 -3.26 12.34
C GLY A 120 16.20 -4.00 13.63
N GLY A 121 17.13 -4.79 14.16
CA GLY A 121 16.91 -5.55 15.38
C GLY A 121 17.74 -6.83 15.46
N ASN A 122 17.84 -7.43 16.65
CA ASN A 122 18.56 -8.69 16.82
C ASN A 122 17.88 -9.80 16.00
N GLN A 123 18.66 -10.59 15.25
CA GLN A 123 18.20 -11.74 14.43
C GLN A 123 17.18 -12.65 15.14
N GLN A 124 17.23 -12.74 16.47
CA GLN A 124 16.33 -13.57 17.28
C GLN A 124 14.88 -13.06 17.34
N GLN A 125 14.62 -11.74 17.22
CA GLN A 125 13.25 -11.19 17.18
C GLN A 125 12.61 -11.28 15.79
N LEU A 126 13.42 -11.21 14.73
CA LEU A 126 12.97 -11.32 13.34
C LEU A 126 12.81 -12.78 12.88
N SER A 127 13.47 -13.73 13.54
CA SER A 127 13.26 -15.17 13.31
C SER A 127 11.91 -15.69 13.81
N SER A 128 11.18 -14.93 14.63
CA SER A 128 9.80 -15.24 15.04
C SER A 128 8.73 -14.66 14.11
N THR A 129 9.11 -13.79 13.18
CA THR A 129 8.24 -13.29 12.11
C THR A 129 8.54 -14.03 10.81
N ASN A 130 7.56 -14.19 9.92
CA ASN A 130 7.69 -14.87 8.62
C ASN A 130 8.55 -14.06 7.62
N SER A 131 9.70 -13.56 8.06
CA SER A 131 10.66 -12.78 7.28
C SER A 131 11.65 -13.70 6.57
N VAL A 132 12.14 -13.29 5.40
CA VAL A 132 13.19 -14.02 4.65
C VAL A 132 14.49 -13.20 4.77
N GLU A 133 15.36 -13.58 5.71
CA GLU A 133 16.56 -12.83 6.12
C GLU A 133 17.86 -13.34 5.46
N PRO A 134 18.73 -12.43 4.98
CA PRO A 134 19.85 -12.03 5.85
C PRO A 134 20.16 -10.51 5.84
N PHE A 135 19.16 -9.62 5.68
CA PHE A 135 19.37 -8.18 5.47
C PHE A 135 18.79 -7.32 6.59
N ILE A 136 19.30 -7.53 7.80
CA ILE A 136 19.02 -6.68 8.95
C ILE A 136 19.84 -5.40 8.85
N ALA A 137 19.20 -4.23 8.93
CA ALA A 137 19.91 -2.96 9.07
C ALA A 137 20.32 -2.74 10.54
N ASP A 138 21.50 -2.17 10.77
CA ASP A 138 22.01 -1.84 12.12
C ASP A 138 21.16 -0.79 12.86
N VAL A 139 20.27 -0.08 12.13
CA VAL A 139 19.41 0.98 12.66
C VAL A 139 17.97 0.74 12.20
N GLU A 140 17.07 0.54 13.17
CA GLU A 140 15.63 0.47 12.95
C GLU A 140 15.03 1.87 12.84
N TYR A 141 14.09 2.05 11.90
CA TYR A 141 13.26 3.25 11.81
C TYR A 141 11.90 3.01 12.46
N GLU A 142 11.21 4.05 12.92
CA GLU A 142 9.87 3.91 13.54
C GLU A 142 8.86 3.20 12.61
N ASN A 143 8.88 3.51 11.31
CA ASN A 143 8.10 2.79 10.29
C ASN A 143 8.49 1.31 10.16
N GLY A 144 9.71 0.93 10.54
CA GLY A 144 10.17 -0.45 10.66
C GLY A 144 9.42 -1.20 11.75
N ALA A 145 9.38 -0.62 12.96
CA ALA A 145 8.61 -1.18 14.07
C ALA A 145 7.12 -1.30 13.73
N ARG A 146 6.52 -0.24 13.16
CA ARG A 146 5.12 -0.25 12.70
C ARG A 146 4.83 -1.33 11.65
N LEU A 147 5.81 -1.66 10.79
CA LEU A 147 5.67 -2.70 9.77
C LEU A 147 5.72 -4.12 10.36
N VAL A 148 6.49 -4.33 11.43
CA VAL A 148 6.56 -5.64 12.12
C VAL A 148 5.24 -5.96 12.82
N ASP A 149 4.51 -4.93 13.26
CA ASP A 149 3.23 -5.05 13.95
C ASP A 149 2.01 -5.11 13.01
N LEU A 150 2.21 -5.08 11.67
CA LEU A 150 1.14 -5.15 10.66
C LEU A 150 0.45 -6.52 10.54
#